data_AF-A0A6G1FR02-F1
#
_entry.id   AF-A0A6G1FR02-F1
#
_cell.length_a   1.000
_cell.length_b   1.000
_cell.length_c   1.000
_cell.angle_alpha   90.00
_cell.angle_beta   90.00
_cell.angle_gamma   90.00
#
_symmetry.space_group_name_H-M   'P 1'
#
loop_
_entity.id
_entity.type
_entity.pdbx_description
1 polymer ?
#
loop_
_entity_poly.entity_id
_entity_poly.type
_entity_poly.pdbx_seq_one_letter_code
_entity_poly.pdbx_strand_id
1 'polypeptide(L)' 'MPIEPDAFLPSELPERLQHWAVSRDGKVRKVPLKFEECPLMEMAQYNCDVAVQDTGDAVTRRIVCKPVIRLFRNDV' A
#
# COMPACT_ATOMS: atom_id res chain seq x y z
N MET A 1 -25.54 -2.86 -4.06
CA MET A 1 -24.40 -3.70 -3.62
C MET A 1 -23.13 -3.07 -4.15
N PRO A 2 -22.09 -2.85 -3.34
CA PRO A 2 -20.80 -2.41 -3.86
C PRO A 2 -20.24 -3.53 -4.74
N ILE A 3 -19.82 -3.20 -5.95
CA ILE A 3 -19.16 -4.14 -6.86
C ILE A 3 -17.76 -4.34 -6.30
N GLU A 4 -17.51 -5.49 -5.67
CA GLU A 4 -16.15 -5.84 -5.27
C GLU A 4 -15.32 -6.02 -6.54
N PRO A 5 -14.18 -5.33 -6.70
CA PRO A 5 -13.34 -5.51 -7.86
C PRO A 5 -12.78 -6.94 -7.83
N ASP A 6 -12.97 -7.69 -8.93
CA ASP A 6 -12.33 -9.00 -9.12
C ASP A 6 -10.84 -8.91 -8.78
N ALA A 7 -10.32 -9.86 -8.01
CA ALA A 7 -8.90 -9.89 -7.64
C ALA A 7 -8.00 -9.92 -8.90
N PHE A 8 -6.89 -9.18 -8.87
CA PHE A 8 -5.94 -9.08 -9.99
C PHE A 8 -4.50 -8.99 -9.50
N LEU A 9 -3.56 -9.31 -10.39
CA LEU A 9 -2.13 -9.21 -10.12
C LEU A 9 -1.70 -7.74 -10.08
N PRO A 10 -0.75 -7.35 -9.21
CA PRO A 10 -0.26 -5.97 -9.13
C PRO A 10 0.26 -5.41 -10.47
N SER A 11 0.79 -6.28 -11.34
CA SER A 11 1.25 -5.91 -12.69
C SER A 11 0.13 -5.47 -13.63
N GLU A 12 -1.11 -5.89 -13.37
CA GLU A 12 -2.29 -5.56 -14.17
C GLU A 12 -2.93 -4.24 -13.71
N LEU A 13 -2.46 -3.67 -12.59
CA LEU A 13 -2.98 -2.42 -12.03
C LEU A 13 -2.95 -1.25 -13.05
N PRO A 14 -1.89 -1.04 -13.85
CA PRO A 14 -1.85 0.08 -14.78
C PRO A 14 -2.91 0.01 -15.87
N GLU A 15 -3.00 -1.16 -16.51
CA GLU A 15 -3.99 -1.47 -17.53
C GLU A 15 -5.40 -1.37 -16.94
N ARG A 16 -5.61 -1.98 -15.77
CA ARG A 16 -6.90 -1.90 -15.09
C ARG A 16 -7.25 -0.48 -14.70
N LEU A 17 -6.35 0.40 -14.27
CA LEU A 17 -6.69 1.80 -13.96
C LEU A 17 -7.04 2.63 -15.19
N GLN A 18 -6.42 2.33 -16.33
CA GLN A 18 -6.75 2.95 -17.62
C GLN A 18 -8.14 2.53 -18.10
N HIS A 19 -8.49 1.27 -17.87
CA HIS A 19 -9.75 0.65 -18.28
C HIS A 19 -10.80 0.61 -17.16
N TRP A 20 -10.47 1.00 -15.92
CA TRP A 20 -11.34 0.80 -14.78
C TRP A 20 -12.56 1.65 -15.04
N ALA A 21 -13.66 0.93 -15.20
CA ALA A 21 -14.95 1.46 -15.49
C ALA A 21 -15.25 2.65 -14.56
N VAL A 22 -15.64 3.74 -15.22
CA VAL A 22 -16.51 4.77 -14.70
C VAL A 22 -15.79 5.94 -13.97
N SER A 23 -15.24 6.90 -14.74
CA SER A 23 -15.76 8.28 -14.55
C SER A 23 -17.28 8.11 -14.48
N ARG A 24 -18.02 8.70 -13.53
CA ARG A 24 -19.49 8.50 -13.33
C ARG A 24 -20.35 8.34 -14.62
N ASP A 25 -19.82 8.78 -15.75
CA ASP A 25 -20.33 8.74 -17.12
C ASP A 25 -19.92 7.52 -18.00
N GLY A 26 -19.19 6.51 -17.49
CA GLY A 26 -18.88 5.26 -18.22
C GLY A 26 -17.88 5.36 -19.38
N LYS A 27 -17.10 6.44 -19.48
CA LYS A 27 -16.13 6.64 -20.57
C LYS A 27 -14.70 6.25 -20.17
N VAL A 28 -14.00 5.57 -21.09
CA VAL A 28 -12.55 5.31 -21.00
C VAL A 28 -11.80 6.64 -21.00
N ARG A 29 -10.76 6.77 -20.16
CA ARG A 29 -9.93 7.96 -20.11
C ARG A 29 -9.22 8.14 -21.46
N LYS A 30 -9.38 9.30 -22.10
CA LYS A 30 -8.70 9.64 -23.36
C LYS A 30 -7.19 9.80 -23.19
N VAL A 31 -6.74 10.21 -22.00
CA VAL A 31 -5.34 10.41 -21.67
C VAL A 31 -4.86 9.21 -20.85
N PRO A 32 -3.78 8.53 -21.27
CA PRO A 32 -3.14 7.49 -20.48
C PRO A 32 -2.71 8.02 -19.11
N LEU A 33 -2.96 7.27 -18.05
CA LEU A 33 -2.39 7.57 -16.74
C LEU A 33 -0.86 7.45 -16.83
N LYS A 34 -0.17 8.53 -16.51
CA LYS A 34 1.28 8.51 -16.29
C LYS A 34 1.52 8.34 -14.79
N PHE A 35 1.99 7.17 -14.40
CA PHE A 35 2.20 6.84 -12.98
C PHE A 35 3.25 7.74 -12.34
N GLU A 36 4.17 8.29 -13.14
CA GLU A 36 5.18 9.26 -12.74
C GLU A 36 4.55 10.59 -12.28
N GLU A 37 3.37 10.95 -12.83
CA GLU A 37 2.60 12.14 -12.46
C GLU A 37 1.70 11.89 -11.24
N CYS A 38 1.63 10.66 -10.74
CA CYS A 38 0.89 10.26 -9.53
C CYS A 38 1.82 9.62 -8.48
N PRO A 39 2.85 10.33 -7.98
CA PRO A 39 3.73 9.79 -6.96
C PRO A 39 2.93 9.48 -5.69
N LEU A 40 3.00 8.22 -5.24
CA LEU A 40 2.46 7.84 -3.94
C LEU A 40 3.34 8.44 -2.86
N MET A 41 2.72 9.01 -1.83
CA MET A 41 3.44 9.40 -0.63
C MET A 41 3.78 8.16 0.19
N GLU A 42 4.97 8.13 0.74
CA GLU A 42 5.44 7.05 1.61
C GLU A 42 5.41 7.50 3.08
N MET A 43 4.83 6.67 3.93
CA MET A 43 4.92 6.80 5.38
C MET A 43 5.59 5.56 5.95
N ALA A 44 6.75 5.76 6.58
CA ALA A 44 7.38 4.73 7.40
C ALA A 44 6.78 4.76 8.81
N GLN A 45 6.01 3.73 9.15
CA GLN A 45 5.60 3.47 10.52
C GLN A 45 6.51 2.40 11.12
N TYR A 46 6.67 2.39 12.44
CA TYR A 46 7.44 1.36 13.12
C TYR A 46 6.52 0.59 14.05
N ASN A 47 6.42 -0.71 13.82
CA ASN A 47 5.79 -1.61 14.78
C ASN A 47 6.87 -2.13 15.72
N CYS A 48 6.73 -1.88 17.01
CA CYS A 48 7.73 -2.18 18.02
C CYS A 48 7.20 -3.22 19.02
N ASP A 49 7.96 -4.30 19.18
CA ASP A 49 7.67 -5.37 20.13
C ASP A 49 8.79 -5.48 21.16
N VAL A 50 8.46 -5.95 22.37
CA VAL A 50 9.47 -6.29 23.38
C VAL A 50 9.92 -7.72 23.13
N ALA A 51 11.15 -7.89 22.61
CA ALA A 51 11.79 -9.17 22.53
C ALA A 51 12.45 -9.49 23.89
N VAL A 52 12.03 -10.61 24.48
CA VAL A 52 12.66 -11.17 25.68
C VAL A 52 13.54 -12.33 25.24
N GLN A 53 14.83 -12.27 25.57
CA GLN A 53 15.74 -13.40 25.46
C GLN A 53 16.09 -13.88 26.86
N ASP A 54 15.67 -15.10 27.17
CA ASP A 54 16.06 -15.82 28.37
C ASP A 54 17.20 -16.79 28.01
N THR A 55 18.37 -16.56 28.59
CA THR A 55 19.57 -17.36 28.35
C THR A 55 19.95 -18.19 29.59
N GLY A 56 19.01 -18.45 30.49
CA GLY A 56 19.21 -19.26 31.70
C GLY A 56 19.94 -18.49 32.83
N ASP A 57 21.03 -17.80 32.50
CA ASP A 57 21.82 -17.00 33.45
C ASP A 57 21.41 -15.50 33.48
N ALA A 58 20.67 -15.02 32.48
CA ALA A 58 20.19 -13.65 32.40
C ALA A 58 18.98 -13.49 31.48
N VAL A 59 18.04 -12.63 31.90
CA VAL A 59 16.90 -12.18 31.09
C VAL A 59 17.24 -10.82 30.49
N THR A 60 17.40 -10.77 29.17
CA THR A 60 17.58 -9.52 28.43
C THR A 60 16.27 -9.12 27.75
N ARG A 61 15.89 -7.85 27.90
CA ARG A 61 14.72 -7.28 27.23
C ARG A 61 15.21 -6.21 26.27
N ARG A 62 14.85 -6.34 24.99
CA ARG A 62 15.14 -5.35 23.96
C ARG A 62 13.88 -4.99 23.20
N ILE A 63 13.74 -3.73 22.86
CA ILE A 63 12.67 -3.28 21.97
C ILE A 63 13.15 -3.52 20.53
N VAL A 64 12.36 -4.25 19.75
CA VAL A 64 12.62 -4.53 18.33
C VAL A 64 11.54 -3.85 17.51
N CYS A 65 11.93 -2.85 16.74
CA CYS A 65 11.04 -2.15 15.82
C CYS A 65 11.24 -2.63 14.39
N LYS A 66 10.15 -2.95 13.69
CA LYS A 66 10.15 -3.29 12.27
C LYS A 66 9.43 -2.20 11.48
N PRO A 67 10.01 -1.74 10.34
CA PRO A 67 9.35 -0.75 9.51
C PRO A 67 8.13 -1.36 8.82
N VAL A 68 7.06 -0.59 8.77
CA VAL A 68 5.81 -0.84 8.05
C VAL A 68 5.63 0.32 7.09
N ILE A 69 5.89 0.05 5.81
CA ILE A 69 5.76 1.06 4.76
C ILE A 69 4.30 1.12 4.32
N ARG A 70 3.70 2.30 4.41
CA ARG A 70 2.36 2.58 3.91
C ARG A 70 2.45 3.60 2.78
N LEU A 71 1.74 3.31 1.69
CA LEU A 71 1.67 4.18 0.52
C LEU A 71 0.29 4.86 0.48
N PHE A 72 0.28 6.16 0.22
CA PHE A 72 -0.95 6.97 0.17
C PHE A 72 -1.02 7.77 -1.13
N ARG A 73 -2.25 8.04 -1.58
CA ARG A 73 -2.51 8.98 -2.67
C ARG A 73 -2.53 10.39 -2.09
N ASN A 74 -1.99 11.35 -2.83
CA ASN A 74 -2.17 12.76 -2.53
C ASN A 74 -3.53 13.20 -3.08
N ASP A 75 -4.57 13.16 -2.24
CA ASP A 75 -5.89 13.67 -2.61
C ASP A 75 -5.93 15.17 -2.28
N VAL A 76 -5.48 16.01 -3.23
CA VAL A 76 -5.69 17.47 -3.22
C VAL A 76 -6.84 17.82 -4.16
#